data_AF-A0A2G2UUT9-F1
#
_entry.id   AF-A0A2G2UUT9-F1
#
_cell.length_a   1.000
_cell.length_b   1.000
_cell.length_c   1.000
_cell.angle_alpha   90.00
_cell.angle_beta   90.00
_cell.angle_gamma   90.00
#
_symmetry.space_group_name_H-M   'P 1'
#
loop_
_entity.id
_entity.type
_entity.pdbx_description
1 polymer ?
#
loop_
_entity_poly.entity_id
_entity_poly.type
_entity_poly.pdbx_seq_one_letter_code
_entity_poly.pdbx_strand_id
1 'polypeptide(L)'
;MERKTSQIQPPTYGDLITILSIDGGGVRGIIPATILSYLESQLQELDGKDARLADYFDVIAGTSTGGLVTAMLTAPDENNRPLYAAKDITPFYLEHCPKIFPQKKWYVHIL
;
A
#
# COMPACT_ATOMS: atom_id res chain seq x y z
N MET A 1 -9.25 -35.45 10.51
CA MET A 1 -9.22 -34.24 9.67
C MET A 1 -7.78 -33.82 9.53
N GLU A 2 -7.12 -34.23 8.44
CA GLU A 2 -5.73 -33.86 8.18
C GLU A 2 -5.67 -32.34 7.97
N ARG A 3 -4.88 -31.65 8.81
CA ARG A 3 -4.48 -30.29 8.51
C ARG A 3 -3.57 -30.39 7.29
N LYS A 4 -4.06 -30.01 6.11
CA LYS A 4 -3.18 -29.57 5.03
C LYS A 4 -2.28 -28.50 5.64
N THR A 5 -1.02 -28.83 5.89
CA THR A 5 0.01 -27.83 6.16
C THR A 5 -0.13 -26.81 5.04
N SER A 6 -0.55 -25.59 5.36
CA SER A 6 -0.65 -24.52 4.38
C SER A 6 0.74 -24.35 3.81
N GLN A 7 0.98 -24.90 2.62
CA GLN A 7 2.22 -24.65 1.91
C GLN A 7 2.25 -23.15 1.68
N ILE A 8 3.19 -22.48 2.34
CA ILE A 8 3.52 -21.09 2.04
C ILE A 8 3.85 -21.09 0.56
N GLN A 9 3.26 -20.18 -0.21
CA GLN A 9 3.55 -20.11 -1.64
C GLN A 9 5.08 -20.01 -1.82
N PRO A 10 5.66 -20.77 -2.75
CA PRO A 10 7.10 -20.69 -3.00
C PRO A 10 7.46 -19.25 -3.40
N PRO A 11 8.69 -18.78 -3.13
CA PRO A 11 9.13 -17.46 -3.55
C PRO A 11 8.87 -17.23 -5.04
N THR A 12 8.40 -16.04 -5.39
CA THR A 12 8.17 -15.66 -6.78
C THR A 12 9.49 -15.61 -7.55
N TYR A 13 10.58 -15.20 -6.88
CA TYR A 13 11.94 -15.17 -7.42
C TYR A 13 12.99 -15.60 -6.37
N GLY A 14 13.89 -16.50 -6.75
CA GLY A 14 15.00 -16.96 -5.90
C GLY A 14 14.56 -17.86 -4.74
N ASP A 15 15.40 -17.95 -3.71
CA ASP A 15 15.17 -18.83 -2.53
C ASP A 15 14.64 -18.08 -1.29
N LEU A 16 14.36 -16.77 -1.41
CA LEU A 16 13.97 -15.90 -0.30
C LEU A 16 12.53 -15.40 -0.46
N ILE A 17 11.76 -15.44 0.62
CA ILE A 17 10.43 -14.82 0.68
C ILE A 17 10.57 -13.34 1.06
N THR A 18 9.97 -12.45 0.27
CA THR A 18 9.95 -11.00 0.52
C THR A 18 8.59 -10.54 1.06
N ILE A 19 8.61 -9.80 2.16
CA ILE A 19 7.39 -9.34 2.84
C ILE A 19 7.43 -7.82 3.04
N LEU A 20 6.39 -7.14 2.59
CA LEU A 20 6.13 -5.73 2.88
C LEU A 20 4.97 -5.62 3.89
N SER A 21 5.22 -4.99 5.03
CA SER A 21 4.19 -4.71 6.05
C SER A 21 4.03 -3.21 6.26
N ILE A 22 2.78 -2.73 6.22
CA ILE A 22 2.44 -1.31 6.29
C ILE A 22 1.55 -1.05 7.51
N ASP A 23 2.07 -0.29 8.46
CA ASP A 23 1.35 0.06 9.68
C ASP A 23 0.16 1.00 9.42
N GLY A 24 -0.81 0.94 10.31
CA GLY A 24 -1.91 1.90 10.36
C GLY A 24 -1.47 3.24 10.95
N GLY A 25 -2.20 4.32 10.64
CA GLY A 25 -1.85 5.64 11.16
C GLY A 25 -2.87 6.76 10.88
N GLY A 26 -4.04 6.43 10.33
CA GLY A 26 -4.99 7.45 9.87
C GLY A 26 -4.34 8.32 8.78
N VAL A 27 -4.48 9.64 8.90
CA VAL A 27 -3.84 10.61 7.99
C VAL A 27 -2.31 10.45 7.89
N ARG A 28 -1.66 9.86 8.92
CA ARG A 28 -0.20 9.61 8.90
C ARG A 28 0.22 8.52 7.91
N GLY A 29 -0.72 7.83 7.26
CA GLY A 29 -0.45 6.93 6.13
C GLY A 29 0.32 7.59 4.97
N ILE A 30 0.35 8.92 4.91
CA ILE A 30 1.21 9.68 3.98
C ILE A 30 2.72 9.43 4.19
N ILE A 31 3.14 9.11 5.42
CA ILE A 31 4.54 8.82 5.75
C ILE A 31 5.01 7.54 5.03
N PRO A 32 4.41 6.36 5.27
CA PRO A 32 4.79 5.17 4.52
C PRO A 32 4.52 5.33 3.01
N ALA A 33 3.47 6.03 2.59
CA ALA A 33 3.23 6.30 1.16
C ALA A 33 4.43 7.00 0.47
N THR A 34 5.06 7.96 1.17
CA THR A 34 6.23 8.68 0.65
C THR A 34 7.44 7.76 0.52
N ILE A 35 7.67 6.91 1.53
CA ILE A 35 8.76 5.92 1.52
C ILE A 35 8.56 4.91 0.39
N LEU A 36 7.33 4.41 0.22
CA LEU A 36 6.98 3.45 -0.83
C LEU A 36 7.11 4.06 -2.23
N SER A 37 6.73 5.34 -2.40
CA SER A 37 6.93 6.05 -3.67
C SER A 37 8.41 6.15 -4.04
N TYR A 38 9.28 6.40 -3.06
CA TYR A 38 10.73 6.44 -3.30
C TYR A 38 11.29 5.05 -3.60
N LEU A 39 10.89 4.03 -2.83
CA LEU A 39 11.31 2.65 -3.06
C LEU A 39 10.93 2.19 -4.47
N GLU A 40 9.68 2.41 -4.89
CA GLU A 40 9.22 2.02 -6.22
C GLU A 40 9.95 2.79 -7.32
N SER A 41 10.30 4.07 -7.11
CA SER A 41 11.07 4.82 -8.11
C SER A 41 12.49 4.28 -8.27
N GLN A 42 13.13 3.84 -7.18
CA GLN A 42 14.45 3.20 -7.25
C GLN A 42 14.39 1.85 -7.99
N LEU A 43 13.33 1.06 -7.77
CA LEU A 43 13.10 -0.18 -8.53
C LEU A 43 12.86 0.11 -10.02
N GLN A 44 12.13 1.17 -10.34
CA GLN A 44 11.89 1.60 -11.72
C GLN A 44 13.15 2.12 -12.43
N GLU A 45 14.08 2.73 -11.70
CA GLU A 45 15.40 3.12 -12.23
C GLU A 45 16.25 1.90 -12.61
N LEU A 46 16.12 0.80 -11.86
CA LEU A 46 16.89 -0.43 -12.08
C LEU A 46 16.27 -1.33 -13.16
N ASP A 47 14.96 -1.57 -13.07
CA ASP A 47 14.27 -2.62 -13.85
C ASP A 47 13.24 -2.07 -14.85
N GLY A 48 13.05 -0.76 -14.88
CA GLY A 48 12.21 -0.05 -15.85
C GLY A 48 10.92 0.54 -15.28
N LYS A 49 10.36 1.52 -15.99
CA LYS A 49 9.20 2.34 -15.58
C LYS A 49 7.93 1.56 -15.18
N ASP A 50 7.79 0.34 -15.67
CA ASP A 50 6.60 -0.48 -15.47
C ASP A 50 6.70 -1.35 -14.21
N ALA A 51 7.88 -1.38 -13.56
CA ALA A 51 8.09 -2.05 -12.27
C ALA A 51 7.16 -1.48 -11.19
N ARG A 52 6.57 -2.38 -10.40
CA ARG A 52 5.68 -2.08 -9.27
C ARG A 52 6.10 -2.85 -8.05
N LEU A 53 5.78 -2.34 -6.85
CA LEU A 53 6.09 -3.05 -5.59
C LEU A 53 5.55 -4.49 -5.56
N ALA A 54 4.38 -4.74 -6.16
CA ALA A 54 3.77 -6.06 -6.24
C ALA A 54 4.59 -7.08 -7.06
N ASP A 55 5.57 -6.64 -7.87
CA ASP A 55 6.46 -7.52 -8.63
C ASP A 55 7.59 -8.10 -7.76
N TYR A 56 7.90 -7.45 -6.63
CA TYR A 56 9.07 -7.76 -5.80
C TYR A 56 8.71 -8.36 -4.44
N PHE A 57 7.46 -8.21 -4.00
CA PHE A 57 6.99 -8.68 -2.68
C PHE A 57 6.01 -9.83 -2.84
N ASP A 58 6.39 -11.01 -2.34
CA ASP A 58 5.52 -12.19 -2.31
C ASP A 58 4.28 -11.96 -1.43
N VAL A 59 4.45 -11.17 -0.36
CA VAL A 59 3.38 -10.81 0.56
C VAL A 59 3.39 -9.32 0.83
N ILE A 60 2.25 -8.68 0.62
CA ILE A 60 2.01 -7.29 1.06
C ILE A 60 0.86 -7.32 2.07
N ALA A 61 1.12 -6.82 3.27
CA ALA A 61 0.16 -6.74 4.35
C ALA A 61 0.06 -5.30 4.88
N GLY A 62 -1.12 -4.94 5.37
CA GLY A 62 -1.33 -3.65 5.99
C GLY A 62 -2.55 -3.61 6.89
N THR A 63 -2.47 -2.81 7.95
CA THR A 63 -3.57 -2.65 8.93
C THR A 63 -4.16 -1.25 8.85
N SER A 64 -5.49 -1.12 8.93
CA SER A 64 -6.19 0.17 8.84
C SER A 64 -5.82 0.93 7.55
N THR A 65 -5.32 2.16 7.64
CA THR A 65 -4.83 2.93 6.47
C THR A 65 -3.70 2.23 5.73
N GLY A 66 -2.88 1.42 6.41
CA GLY A 66 -1.90 0.56 5.75
C GLY A 66 -2.57 -0.50 4.86
N GLY A 67 -3.71 -1.05 5.29
CA GLY A 67 -4.50 -2.00 4.50
C GLY A 67 -5.16 -1.37 3.27
N LEU A 68 -5.58 -0.10 3.38
CA LEU A 68 -6.03 0.67 2.21
C LEU A 68 -4.91 0.86 1.19
N VAL A 69 -3.70 1.20 1.66
CA VAL A 69 -2.51 1.31 0.80
C VAL A 69 -2.17 -0.02 0.16
N THR A 70 -2.18 -1.12 0.92
CA THR A 70 -1.99 -2.48 0.38
C THR A 70 -2.99 -2.75 -0.74
N ALA A 71 -4.29 -2.48 -0.53
CA ALA A 71 -5.31 -2.70 -1.56
C ALA A 71 -5.05 -1.88 -2.84
N MET A 72 -4.63 -0.61 -2.71
CA MET A 72 -4.27 0.23 -3.86
C MET A 72 -3.09 -0.34 -4.66
N LEU A 73 -2.09 -0.89 -3.96
CA LEU A 73 -0.88 -1.45 -4.56
C LEU A 73 -1.04 -2.87 -5.13
N THR A 74 -2.11 -3.58 -4.79
CA THR A 74 -2.30 -4.99 -5.19
C THR A 74 -3.57 -5.27 -5.97
N ALA A 75 -4.55 -4.37 -5.98
CA ALA A 75 -5.77 -4.55 -6.76
C ALA A 75 -5.44 -4.53 -8.26
N PRO A 76 -5.83 -5.56 -9.03
CA PRO A 76 -5.51 -5.63 -10.45
C PRO A 76 -6.40 -4.68 -11.27
N ASP A 77 -5.81 -4.08 -12.30
CA ASP A 77 -6.49 -3.40 -13.39
C ASP A 77 -6.89 -4.39 -14.52
N GLU A 78 -7.36 -3.85 -15.64
CA GLU A 78 -7.77 -4.61 -16.83
C GLU A 78 -6.64 -5.47 -17.44
N ASN A 79 -5.38 -5.08 -17.19
CA ASN A 79 -4.18 -5.75 -17.67
C ASN A 79 -3.53 -6.64 -16.59
N ASN A 80 -4.24 -6.90 -15.49
CA ASN A 80 -3.76 -7.66 -14.34
C ASN A 80 -2.48 -7.07 -13.71
N ARG A 81 -2.34 -5.73 -13.75
CA ARG A 81 -1.29 -4.94 -13.08
C ARG A 81 -1.88 -4.17 -11.89
N PRO A 82 -1.08 -3.77 -10.89
CA PRO A 82 -1.54 -2.87 -9.85
C PRO A 82 -2.23 -1.62 -10.39
N LEU A 83 -3.45 -1.36 -9.92
CA LEU A 83 -4.27 -0.21 -10.33
C LEU A 83 -3.60 1.14 -10.01
N TYR A 84 -2.82 1.19 -8.93
CA TYR A 84 -2.08 2.38 -8.52
C TYR A 84 -0.57 2.09 -8.47
N ALA A 85 0.23 3.05 -8.91
CA ALA A 85 1.65 3.10 -8.57
C ALA A 85 1.82 3.71 -7.16
N ALA A 86 2.95 3.44 -6.51
CA ALA A 86 3.21 3.92 -5.16
C ALA A 86 3.20 5.46 -5.07
N LYS A 87 3.62 6.15 -6.14
CA LYS A 87 3.56 7.62 -6.26
C LYS A 87 2.14 8.19 -6.21
N ASP A 88 1.12 7.40 -6.55
CA ASP A 88 -0.27 7.86 -6.64
C ASP A 88 -0.96 7.88 -5.27
N ILE A 89 -0.38 7.20 -4.28
CA ILE A 89 -0.93 7.09 -2.91
C ILE A 89 -0.89 8.44 -2.19
N THR A 90 0.21 9.20 -2.30
CA THR A 90 0.33 10.50 -1.63
C THR A 90 -0.72 11.51 -2.13
N PRO A 91 -0.92 11.70 -3.45
CA PRO A 91 -2.05 12.47 -4.00
C PRO A 91 -3.41 12.00 -3.49
N PHE A 92 -3.65 10.68 -3.43
CA PHE A 92 -4.90 10.13 -2.88
C PHE A 92 -5.14 10.58 -1.44
N TYR A 93 -4.12 10.53 -0.57
CA TYR A 93 -4.25 11.04 0.80
C TYR A 93 -4.57 12.53 0.82
N LEU A 94 -3.88 13.36 0.02
CA LEU A 94 -4.10 14.80 -0.02
C LEU A 94 -5.52 15.17 -0.47
N GLU A 95 -6.05 14.46 -1.46
CA GLU A 95 -7.39 14.71 -1.99
C GLU A 95 -8.50 14.22 -1.05
N HIS A 96 -8.36 12.99 -0.54
CA HIS A 96 -9.47 12.31 0.14
C HIS A 96 -9.45 12.46 1.66
N CYS A 97 -8.31 12.75 2.30
CA CYS A 97 -8.24 12.87 3.76
C CYS A 97 -9.22 13.87 4.37
N PRO A 98 -9.46 15.07 3.81
CA PRO A 98 -10.44 16.00 4.38
C PRO A 98 -11.86 15.43 4.42
N LYS A 99 -12.19 14.52 3.49
CA LYS A 99 -13.50 13.85 3.41
C LYS A 99 -13.57 12.61 4.31
N ILE A 100 -12.48 11.84 4.38
CA ILE A 100 -12.37 10.62 5.20
C ILE A 100 -12.25 10.98 6.70
N PHE A 101 -11.51 12.04 7.02
CA PHE A 101 -11.26 12.53 8.38
C PHE A 101 -11.77 13.98 8.54
N PRO A 102 -13.09 14.22 8.44
CA PRO A 102 -13.64 15.57 8.51
C PRO A 102 -13.39 16.19 9.88
N GLN A 103 -12.82 17.39 9.90
CA GLN A 103 -12.67 18.17 11.13
C GLN A 103 -14.05 18.65 11.58
N LYS A 104 -14.55 18.11 12.70
CA LYS A 104 -15.78 18.63 13.32
C LYS A 104 -15.50 20.04 13.83
N LYS A 105 -16.15 21.05 13.24
CA LYS A 105 -16.20 22.40 13.81
C LYS A 105 -17.11 22.36 15.04
N TRP A 106 -16.54 22.28 16.24
CA TRP A 106 -17.30 22.47 17.46
C TRP A 106 -17.63 23.97 17.56
N TYR A 107 -18.85 24.35 17.16
CA TYR A 107 -19.40 25.64 17.56
C TYR A 107 -19.72 25.52 19.05
N VAL A 108 -18.84 26.06 19.90
CA VAL A 108 -19.21 26.33 21.29
C VAL A 108 -20.23 27.47 21.23
N HIS A 109 -21.52 27.14 21.36
CA HIS A 109 -22.52 28.14 21.73
C HIS A 109 -22.23 28.52 23.18
N ILE A 110 -21.40 29.54 23.36
CA ILE A 110 -21.34 30.28 24.62
C ILE A 110 -22.61 31.13 24.64
N LEU A 111 -23.62 30.66 25.37
CA LEU A 111 -24.65 31.51 25.96
C LEU A 111 -24.07 32.18 27.21
#